data_AF-A0A6M2AIF7-F1
#
_entry.id   AF-A0A6M2AIF7-F1
#
_cell.length_a   1.000
_cell.length_b   1.000
_cell.length_c   1.000
_cell.angle_alpha   90.00
_cell.angle_beta   90.00
_cell.angle_gamma   90.00
#
_symmetry.space_group_name_H-M   'P 1'
#
loop_
_entity.id
_entity.type
_entity.pdbx_description
1 polymer ?
#
loop_
_entity_poly.entity_id
_entity_poly.type
_entity_poly.pdbx_seq_one_letter_code
_entity_poly.pdbx_strand_id
1 'polypeptide(L)'
;MQQVLKKIFLIDEKVENHIKFWVLLGPFFLFLSVSLATFELKALVAISLFFCYRFKFKGLYISLIALICFSFYTQVNLETENLWNLGLEFSIALGLITTAFGLDEIRKLKNMNSTVDDSELKTLKSEFLEKQKIFENTEKNLNDNLNILNIDLDKKQNIIEEFTKDLDAANRNLHESVQSKDYLLNELDAKVKQIDELQVKQDELYEKLSYLKDEEFLLEKNQNIQKELENLKVTYENIKTEKAKFLTYLTDKDRKIQELETKNQSLIKNEDVEKLNSEIKVFQDKINLLEQEKSSLNQDLQKVDNFKSEINEKAVVIKDLETRLQNSIKKEYFDALKLKLEDSEKKVTEFQPKDIDQNSAIIDELNKKNEKQHQLIEKLKSEKSKEQKFENITDQTLLDEYEAKSKKFKRLDSLYNQLKDQFEDKQLVLHKTRQELFEVNEKLTAYQREKKSDCKDFTDNEKALLKDLDHISGELSTYKEENQNLQSLITDLLEKNKTSNKEKLDDSEEQLSV
;
A
#
# COMPACT_ATOMS: atom_id res chain seq x y z
N MET A 1 66.25 -9.25 -40.03
CA MET A 1 67.44 -10.12 -40.23
C MET A 1 67.63 -10.59 -41.67
N GLN A 2 66.71 -11.37 -42.28
CA GLN A 2 66.92 -12.00 -43.61
C GLN A 2 67.33 -11.04 -44.75
N GLN A 3 66.81 -9.81 -44.78
CA GLN A 3 67.15 -8.84 -45.84
C GLN A 3 68.60 -8.32 -45.76
N VAL A 4 69.21 -8.28 -44.57
CA VAL A 4 70.61 -7.83 -44.39
C VAL A 4 71.57 -8.93 -44.85
N LEU A 5 71.31 -10.18 -44.46
CA LEU A 5 72.05 -11.35 -44.94
C LEU A 5 72.00 -11.50 -46.47
N LYS A 6 70.85 -11.26 -47.10
CA LYS A 6 70.74 -11.24 -48.57
C LYS A 6 71.65 -10.21 -49.22
N LYS A 7 71.81 -9.01 -48.63
CA LYS A 7 72.66 -7.94 -49.21
C LYS A 7 74.16 -8.24 -49.16
N ILE A 8 74.61 -9.04 -48.19
CA ILE A 8 76.04 -9.34 -47.98
C ILE A 8 76.52 -10.50 -48.87
N PHE A 9 75.65 -11.47 -49.17
CA PHE A 9 76.00 -12.66 -49.96
C PHE A 9 75.63 -12.59 -51.45
N LEU A 10 75.03 -11.49 -51.91
CA LEU A 10 74.69 -11.30 -53.34
C LEU A 10 75.92 -10.87 -54.17
N ILE A 11 76.76 -11.86 -54.50
CA ILE A 11 77.27 -11.89 -55.88
C ILE A 11 76.04 -12.07 -56.76
N ASP A 12 75.82 -11.18 -57.73
CA ASP A 12 74.65 -11.23 -58.60
C ASP A 12 74.52 -12.63 -59.23
N GLU A 13 73.40 -13.31 -58.97
CA GLU A 13 73.13 -14.68 -59.41
C GLU A 13 73.26 -14.81 -60.95
N LYS A 14 73.02 -13.70 -61.66
CA LYS A 14 73.28 -13.53 -63.10
C LYS A 14 74.76 -13.63 -63.47
N VAL A 15 75.65 -12.99 -62.71
CA VAL A 15 77.11 -13.01 -62.93
C VAL A 15 77.66 -14.41 -62.69
N GLU A 16 77.23 -15.08 -61.62
CA GLU A 16 77.64 -16.46 -61.34
C GLU A 16 77.18 -17.42 -62.44
N ASN A 17 75.94 -17.27 -62.93
CA ASN A 17 75.41 -18.09 -64.03
C ASN A 17 76.11 -17.81 -65.38
N HIS A 18 76.46 -16.56 -65.69
CA HIS A 18 77.26 -16.24 -66.87
C HIS A 18 78.68 -16.85 -66.79
N ILE A 19 79.33 -16.79 -65.63
CA ILE A 19 80.67 -17.37 -65.45
C ILE A 19 80.62 -18.90 -65.54
N LYS A 20 79.64 -19.56 -64.90
CA LYS A 20 79.39 -21.01 -65.06
C LYS A 20 79.21 -21.40 -66.51
N PHE A 21 78.44 -20.63 -67.29
CA PHE A 21 78.23 -20.87 -68.71
C PHE A 21 79.55 -20.83 -69.51
N TRP A 22 80.32 -19.74 -69.41
CA TRP A 22 81.58 -19.59 -70.16
C TRP A 22 82.65 -20.62 -69.76
N VAL A 23 82.75 -20.94 -68.47
CA VAL A 23 83.66 -21.96 -67.93
C VAL A 23 83.36 -23.36 -68.49
N LEU A 24 82.09 -23.69 -68.70
CA LEU A 24 81.66 -25.02 -69.16
C LEU A 24 81.69 -25.11 -70.70
N LEU A 25 81.45 -24.00 -71.39
CA LEU A 25 81.41 -23.89 -72.84
C LEU A 25 82.79 -24.10 -73.50
N GLY A 26 83.87 -23.54 -72.94
CA GLY A 26 85.23 -23.69 -73.48
C GLY A 26 85.72 -25.15 -73.54
N PRO A 27 85.70 -25.90 -72.42
CA PRO A 27 86.02 -27.32 -72.38
C PRO A 27 85.11 -28.18 -73.26
N PHE A 28 83.83 -27.80 -73.41
CA PHE A 28 82.89 -28.50 -74.29
C PHE A 28 83.29 -28.37 -75.77
N PHE A 29 83.61 -27.15 -76.25
CA PHE A 29 84.11 -26.95 -77.61
C PHE A 29 85.47 -27.63 -77.84
N LEU A 30 86.36 -27.62 -76.85
CA LEU A 30 87.61 -28.38 -76.92
C LEU A 30 87.35 -29.88 -77.06
N PHE A 31 86.46 -30.46 -76.25
CA PHE A 31 86.13 -31.87 -76.32
C PHE A 31 85.55 -32.27 -77.68
N LEU A 32 84.68 -31.42 -78.26
CA LEU A 32 84.12 -31.63 -79.59
C LEU A 32 85.23 -31.62 -80.67
N SER A 33 86.12 -30.63 -80.63
CA SER A 33 87.20 -30.47 -81.62
C SER A 33 88.26 -31.56 -81.48
N VAL A 34 88.61 -31.95 -80.25
CA VAL A 34 89.53 -33.06 -79.94
C VAL A 34 88.95 -34.42 -80.32
N SER A 35 87.62 -34.58 -80.34
CA SER A 35 86.99 -35.82 -80.80
C SER A 35 87.28 -36.09 -82.28
N LEU A 36 87.24 -35.03 -83.11
CA LEU A 36 87.52 -35.06 -84.56
C LEU A 36 89.02 -35.00 -84.92
N ALA A 37 89.89 -34.65 -83.97
CA ALA A 37 91.32 -34.47 -84.18
C ALA A 37 92.10 -35.80 -84.37
N THR A 38 93.30 -35.71 -84.96
CA THR A 38 94.30 -36.80 -84.99
C THR A 38 94.90 -37.02 -83.59
N PHE A 39 95.41 -38.23 -83.31
CA PHE A 39 95.94 -38.60 -81.98
C PHE A 39 97.03 -37.64 -81.46
N GLU A 40 97.93 -37.20 -82.34
CA GLU A 40 99.00 -36.23 -82.03
C GLU A 40 98.42 -34.90 -81.54
N LEU A 41 97.40 -34.39 -82.23
CA LEU A 41 96.72 -33.15 -81.86
C LEU A 41 95.92 -33.32 -80.55
N LYS A 42 95.36 -34.51 -80.25
CA LYS A 42 94.76 -34.79 -78.93
C LYS A 42 95.79 -34.73 -77.80
N ALA A 43 96.98 -35.30 -78.02
CA ALA A 43 98.08 -35.25 -77.06
C ALA A 43 98.57 -33.82 -76.83
N LEU A 44 98.71 -33.03 -77.90
CA LEU A 44 99.06 -31.61 -77.82
C LEU A 44 98.02 -30.82 -77.02
N VAL A 45 96.72 -31.01 -77.25
CA VAL A 45 95.67 -30.33 -76.48
C VAL A 45 95.66 -30.72 -75.00
N ALA A 46 95.92 -31.99 -74.66
CA ALA A 46 96.04 -32.41 -73.27
C ALA A 46 97.22 -31.72 -72.56
N ILE A 47 98.37 -31.61 -73.22
CA ILE A 47 99.54 -30.87 -72.74
C ILE A 47 99.22 -29.37 -72.61
N SER A 48 98.55 -28.78 -73.60
CA SER A 48 98.11 -27.37 -73.58
C SER A 48 97.16 -27.06 -72.42
N LEU A 49 96.17 -27.92 -72.17
CA LEU A 49 95.24 -27.78 -71.04
C LEU A 49 95.98 -27.83 -69.70
N PHE A 50 96.96 -28.73 -69.55
CA PHE A 50 97.82 -28.77 -68.36
C PHE A 50 98.62 -27.47 -68.18
N PHE A 51 99.20 -26.92 -69.26
CA PHE A 51 99.90 -25.63 -69.21
C PHE A 51 98.96 -24.47 -68.84
N CYS A 52 97.78 -24.37 -69.47
CA CYS A 52 96.76 -23.36 -69.13
C CYS A 52 96.36 -23.43 -67.65
N TYR A 53 96.09 -24.63 -67.12
CA TYR A 53 95.76 -24.83 -65.71
C TYR A 53 96.90 -24.43 -64.77
N ARG A 54 98.12 -24.89 -65.04
CA ARG A 54 99.27 -24.75 -64.12
C ARG A 54 99.96 -23.38 -64.19
N PHE A 55 99.95 -22.72 -65.35
CA PHE A 55 100.70 -21.49 -65.63
C PHE A 55 99.83 -20.30 -66.10
N LYS A 56 98.50 -20.42 -66.04
CA LYS A 56 97.53 -19.35 -66.38
C LYS A 56 97.70 -18.88 -67.84
N PHE A 57 97.45 -17.60 -68.14
CA PHE A 57 97.72 -16.96 -69.44
C PHE A 57 99.13 -17.23 -70.00
N LYS A 58 100.17 -17.37 -69.17
CA LYS A 58 101.50 -17.75 -69.68
C LYS A 58 101.49 -19.15 -70.31
N GLY A 59 100.73 -20.08 -69.72
CA GLY A 59 100.46 -21.40 -70.29
C GLY A 59 99.63 -21.36 -71.57
N LEU A 60 98.68 -20.41 -71.69
CA LEU A 60 97.95 -20.19 -72.94
C LEU A 60 98.87 -19.76 -74.08
N TYR A 61 99.75 -18.77 -73.86
CA TYR A 61 100.71 -18.34 -74.88
C TYR A 61 101.66 -19.46 -75.31
N ILE A 62 102.20 -20.24 -74.36
CA ILE A 62 103.02 -21.42 -74.65
C ILE A 62 102.25 -22.44 -75.49
N SER A 63 100.98 -22.67 -75.15
CA SER A 63 100.09 -23.61 -75.85
C SER A 63 99.77 -23.18 -77.27
N LEU A 64 99.47 -21.89 -77.48
CA LEU A 64 99.19 -21.34 -78.81
C LEU A 64 100.43 -21.34 -79.70
N ILE A 65 101.62 -21.04 -79.15
CA ILE A 65 102.88 -21.14 -79.90
C ILE A 65 103.16 -22.59 -80.29
N ALA A 66 103.01 -23.55 -79.37
CA ALA A 66 103.18 -24.97 -79.66
C ALA A 66 102.20 -25.46 -80.74
N LEU A 67 100.94 -25.02 -80.68
CA LEU A 67 99.92 -25.31 -81.68
C LEU A 67 100.28 -24.71 -83.05
N ILE A 68 100.72 -23.45 -83.12
CA ILE A 68 101.15 -22.80 -84.39
C ILE A 68 102.38 -23.50 -84.99
N CYS A 69 103.35 -23.91 -84.15
CA CYS A 69 104.50 -24.70 -84.62
C CYS A 69 104.07 -26.08 -85.15
N PHE A 70 103.07 -26.72 -84.51
CA PHE A 70 102.49 -27.97 -85.00
C PHE A 70 101.73 -27.77 -86.31
N SER A 71 100.87 -26.74 -86.42
CA SER A 71 100.19 -26.34 -87.67
C SER A 71 101.15 -26.15 -88.84
N PHE A 72 102.29 -25.50 -88.60
CA PHE A 72 103.29 -25.28 -89.64
C PHE A 72 104.00 -26.58 -90.01
N TYR A 73 104.28 -27.45 -89.03
CA TYR A 73 104.86 -28.77 -89.28
C TYR A 73 103.92 -29.70 -90.05
N THR A 74 102.62 -29.74 -89.71
CA THR A 74 101.62 -30.56 -90.40
C THR A 74 101.42 -30.08 -91.84
N GLN A 75 101.22 -28.77 -92.06
CA GLN A 75 100.98 -28.20 -93.39
C GLN A 75 102.16 -28.35 -94.36
N VAL A 76 103.39 -28.43 -93.86
CA VAL A 76 104.61 -28.61 -94.68
C VAL A 76 104.89 -30.08 -95.00
N ASN A 77 104.53 -31.02 -94.11
CA ASN A 77 104.94 -32.43 -94.23
C ASN A 77 103.81 -33.42 -94.55
N LEU A 78 102.54 -33.00 -94.50
CA LEU A 78 101.38 -33.84 -94.80
C LEU A 78 100.61 -33.26 -96.00
N GLU A 79 100.40 -34.05 -97.04
CA GLU A 79 99.80 -33.59 -98.31
C GLU A 79 98.26 -33.57 -98.32
N THR A 80 97.59 -33.91 -97.21
CA THR A 80 96.14 -34.15 -97.16
C THR A 80 95.37 -33.15 -96.28
N GLU A 81 94.37 -32.50 -96.89
CA GLU A 81 93.29 -31.73 -96.24
C GLU A 81 93.74 -30.58 -95.30
N ASN A 82 94.79 -29.86 -95.70
CA ASN A 82 95.37 -28.73 -94.95
C ASN A 82 94.33 -27.71 -94.43
N LEU A 83 93.27 -27.42 -95.18
CA LEU A 83 92.23 -26.47 -94.79
C LEU A 83 91.30 -27.00 -93.68
N TRP A 84 91.04 -28.32 -93.64
CA TRP A 84 90.27 -28.96 -92.56
C TRP A 84 91.09 -29.00 -91.26
N ASN A 85 92.37 -29.39 -91.36
CA ASN A 85 93.28 -29.43 -90.22
C ASN A 85 93.50 -28.03 -89.62
N LEU A 86 93.70 -27.00 -90.45
CA LEU A 86 93.74 -25.60 -90.01
C LEU A 86 92.45 -25.18 -89.28
N GLY A 87 91.28 -25.62 -89.76
CA GLY A 87 89.99 -25.36 -89.13
C GLY A 87 89.86 -26.00 -87.73
N LEU A 88 90.30 -27.25 -87.58
CA LEU A 88 90.36 -27.95 -86.29
C LEU A 88 91.35 -27.29 -85.33
N GLU A 89 92.54 -26.93 -85.80
CA GLU A 89 93.57 -26.23 -85.02
C GLU A 89 93.07 -24.85 -84.55
N PHE A 90 92.39 -24.09 -85.41
CA PHE A 90 91.80 -22.80 -85.03
C PHE A 90 90.65 -22.96 -84.01
N SER A 91 89.81 -23.98 -84.17
CA SER A 91 88.76 -24.33 -83.19
C SER A 91 89.37 -24.69 -81.82
N ILE A 92 90.45 -25.46 -81.83
CA ILE A 92 91.24 -25.80 -80.63
C ILE A 92 91.86 -24.55 -79.99
N ALA A 93 92.43 -23.63 -80.79
CA ALA A 93 92.96 -22.37 -80.28
C ALA A 93 91.89 -21.54 -79.57
N LEU A 94 90.71 -21.38 -80.17
CA LEU A 94 89.57 -20.69 -79.56
C LEU A 94 89.05 -21.39 -78.30
N GLY A 95 89.01 -22.73 -78.30
CA GLY A 95 88.65 -23.53 -77.13
C GLY A 95 89.64 -23.38 -75.97
N LEU A 96 90.95 -23.31 -76.25
CA LEU A 96 91.99 -23.06 -75.25
C LEU A 96 91.90 -21.63 -74.70
N ILE A 97 91.66 -20.64 -75.56
CA ILE A 97 91.47 -19.23 -75.17
C ILE A 97 90.27 -19.08 -74.24
N THR A 98 89.10 -19.58 -74.64
CA THR A 98 87.86 -19.51 -73.84
C THR A 98 88.00 -20.24 -72.49
N THR A 99 88.62 -21.42 -72.48
CA THR A 99 88.90 -22.17 -71.24
C THR A 99 89.85 -21.41 -70.32
N ALA A 100 90.91 -20.78 -70.86
CA ALA A 100 91.86 -20.00 -70.07
C ALA A 100 91.23 -18.75 -69.44
N PHE A 101 90.36 -18.03 -70.17
CA PHE A 101 89.60 -16.91 -69.62
C PHE A 101 88.64 -17.35 -68.51
N GLY A 102 87.90 -18.44 -68.70
CA GLY A 102 87.01 -18.98 -67.66
C GLY A 102 87.74 -19.35 -66.36
N LEU A 103 88.92 -19.97 -66.47
CA LEU A 103 89.75 -20.32 -65.31
C LEU A 103 90.32 -19.11 -64.56
N ASP A 104 90.59 -18.00 -65.25
CA ASP A 104 91.06 -16.76 -64.60
C ASP A 104 89.92 -16.06 -63.83
N GLU A 105 88.70 -16.05 -64.40
CA GLU A 105 87.55 -15.40 -63.79
C GLU A 105 87.08 -16.11 -62.50
N ILE A 106 87.07 -17.45 -62.49
CA ILE A 106 86.88 -18.24 -61.25
C ILE A 106 87.90 -17.85 -60.18
N ARG A 107 89.16 -17.58 -60.59
CA ARG A 107 90.22 -17.23 -59.65
C ARG A 107 90.06 -15.82 -59.09
N LYS A 108 89.60 -14.87 -59.89
CA LYS A 108 89.26 -13.51 -59.41
C LYS A 108 88.15 -13.57 -58.36
N LEU A 109 87.08 -14.31 -58.62
CA LEU A 109 86.01 -14.55 -57.64
C LEU A 109 86.54 -15.18 -56.35
N LYS A 110 87.35 -16.24 -56.45
CA LYS A 110 87.93 -16.90 -55.27
C LYS A 110 88.79 -15.95 -54.44
N ASN A 111 89.55 -15.06 -55.09
CA ASN A 111 90.38 -14.07 -54.41
C ASN A 111 89.54 -12.96 -53.76
N MET A 112 88.49 -12.46 -54.42
CA MET A 112 87.56 -11.48 -53.84
C MET A 112 86.91 -12.00 -52.56
N ASN A 113 86.43 -13.25 -52.56
CA ASN A 113 85.83 -13.86 -51.37
C ASN A 113 86.84 -13.98 -50.21
N SER A 114 88.15 -14.13 -50.49
CA SER A 114 89.17 -14.21 -49.44
C SER A 114 89.60 -12.88 -48.82
N THR A 115 89.18 -11.74 -49.39
CA THR A 115 89.57 -10.39 -48.91
C THR A 115 88.51 -9.68 -48.06
N VAL A 116 87.28 -10.20 -47.97
CA VAL A 116 86.15 -9.60 -47.24
C VAL A 116 86.08 -10.09 -45.76
N ASP A 117 86.83 -11.13 -45.42
CA ASP A 117 86.36 -12.14 -44.46
C ASP A 117 86.81 -11.97 -42.99
N ASP A 118 87.34 -10.82 -42.57
CA ASP A 118 87.88 -10.68 -41.19
C ASP A 118 87.82 -9.29 -40.52
N SER A 119 87.89 -8.18 -41.27
CA SER A 119 87.74 -6.82 -40.69
C SER A 119 86.27 -6.42 -40.56
N GLU A 120 85.49 -6.58 -41.63
CA GLU A 120 84.05 -6.29 -41.67
C GLU A 120 83.25 -7.24 -40.77
N LEU A 121 83.69 -8.50 -40.66
CA LEU A 121 83.10 -9.48 -39.74
C LEU A 121 83.28 -9.04 -38.27
N LYS A 122 84.42 -8.43 -37.93
CA LYS A 122 84.69 -7.93 -36.57
C LYS A 122 83.88 -6.67 -36.24
N THR A 123 83.76 -5.72 -37.17
CA THR A 123 82.92 -4.52 -36.95
C THR A 123 81.45 -4.89 -36.84
N LEU A 124 80.94 -5.77 -37.70
CA LEU A 124 79.56 -6.27 -37.64
C LEU A 124 79.29 -7.03 -36.32
N LYS A 125 80.27 -7.79 -35.82
CA LYS A 125 80.16 -8.48 -34.52
C LYS A 125 80.14 -7.50 -33.34
N SER A 126 80.94 -6.43 -33.36
CA SER A 126 80.86 -5.38 -32.33
C SER A 126 79.53 -4.63 -32.36
N GLU A 127 79.03 -4.24 -33.54
CA GLU A 127 77.71 -3.62 -33.68
C GLU A 127 76.58 -4.53 -33.19
N PHE A 128 76.68 -5.84 -33.44
CA PHE A 128 75.69 -6.81 -32.99
C PHE A 128 75.68 -6.91 -31.46
N LEU A 129 76.85 -6.97 -30.82
CA LEU A 129 76.98 -6.99 -29.36
C LEU A 129 76.51 -5.68 -28.70
N GLU A 130 76.75 -4.53 -29.34
CA GLU A 130 76.24 -3.24 -28.86
C GLU A 130 74.71 -3.17 -28.97
N LYS A 131 74.15 -3.56 -30.12
CA LYS A 131 72.69 -3.67 -30.32
C LYS A 131 72.07 -4.66 -29.33
N GLN A 132 72.71 -5.80 -29.06
CA GLN A 132 72.26 -6.76 -28.06
C GLN A 132 72.19 -6.13 -26.65
N LYS A 133 73.24 -5.41 -26.22
CA LYS A 133 73.21 -4.69 -24.93
C LYS A 133 72.14 -3.62 -24.86
N ILE A 134 71.88 -2.91 -25.96
CA ILE A 134 70.78 -1.95 -26.04
C ILE A 134 69.44 -2.68 -25.86
N PHE A 135 69.23 -3.81 -26.56
CA PHE A 135 68.03 -4.63 -26.41
C PHE A 135 67.84 -5.14 -24.97
N GLU A 136 68.86 -5.76 -24.37
CA GLU A 136 68.84 -6.24 -22.97
C GLU A 136 68.49 -5.10 -21.98
N ASN A 137 69.03 -3.90 -22.19
CA ASN A 137 68.72 -2.74 -21.34
C ASN A 137 67.30 -2.19 -21.58
N THR A 138 66.81 -2.20 -22.83
CA THR A 138 65.41 -1.84 -23.11
C THR A 138 64.40 -2.85 -22.57
N GLU A 139 64.73 -4.15 -22.63
CA GLU A 139 63.92 -5.23 -22.05
C GLU A 139 63.84 -5.09 -20.53
N LYS A 140 64.99 -4.83 -19.87
CA LYS A 140 65.02 -4.55 -18.44
C LYS A 140 64.17 -3.31 -18.08
N ASN A 141 64.34 -2.19 -18.78
CA ASN A 141 63.56 -0.98 -18.53
C ASN A 141 62.06 -1.18 -18.77
N LEU A 142 61.67 -1.98 -19.78
CA LEU A 142 60.28 -2.37 -20.03
C LEU A 142 59.73 -3.22 -18.89
N ASN A 143 60.51 -4.17 -18.38
CA ASN A 143 60.13 -5.01 -17.25
C ASN A 143 59.99 -4.20 -15.94
N ASP A 144 60.92 -3.28 -15.67
CA ASP A 144 60.85 -2.37 -14.53
C ASP A 144 59.61 -1.45 -14.63
N ASN A 145 59.29 -0.93 -15.82
CA ASN A 145 58.07 -0.17 -16.07
C ASN A 145 56.78 -1.01 -15.91
N LEU A 146 56.77 -2.27 -16.36
CA LEU A 146 55.64 -3.20 -16.15
C LEU A 146 55.44 -3.49 -14.66
N ASN A 147 56.51 -3.65 -13.89
CA ASN A 147 56.43 -3.83 -12.44
C ASN A 147 55.84 -2.59 -11.74
N ILE A 148 56.25 -1.38 -12.16
CA ILE A 148 55.66 -0.12 -11.65
C ILE A 148 54.16 -0.04 -12.00
N LEU A 149 53.79 -0.40 -13.23
CA LEU A 149 52.40 -0.36 -13.70
C LEU A 149 51.52 -1.38 -12.94
N ASN A 150 52.03 -2.58 -12.68
CA ASN A 150 51.34 -3.59 -11.86
C ASN A 150 51.13 -3.10 -10.42
N ILE A 151 52.14 -2.45 -9.82
CA ILE A 151 52.02 -1.87 -8.47
C ILE A 151 50.98 -0.73 -8.42
N ASP A 152 50.86 0.09 -9.48
CA ASP A 152 49.79 1.09 -9.54
C ASP A 152 48.42 0.43 -9.75
N LEU A 153 48.33 -0.58 -10.62
CA LEU A 153 47.10 -1.35 -10.84
C LEU A 153 46.59 -1.96 -9.52
N ASP A 154 47.44 -2.64 -8.76
CA ASP A 154 47.10 -3.19 -7.44
C ASP A 154 46.63 -2.08 -6.47
N LYS A 155 47.25 -0.89 -6.49
CA LYS A 155 46.78 0.26 -5.68
C LYS A 155 45.40 0.73 -6.12
N LYS A 156 45.14 0.86 -7.43
CA LYS A 156 43.81 1.23 -7.95
C LYS A 156 42.76 0.16 -7.61
N GLN A 157 43.12 -1.12 -7.69
CA GLN A 157 42.27 -2.25 -7.30
C GLN A 157 41.84 -2.12 -5.83
N ASN A 158 42.79 -1.91 -4.92
CA ASN A 158 42.52 -1.72 -3.49
C ASN A 158 41.64 -0.49 -3.22
N ILE A 159 41.86 0.63 -3.93
CA ILE A 159 41.02 1.84 -3.82
C ILE A 159 39.59 1.58 -4.30
N ILE A 160 39.40 0.80 -5.37
CA ILE A 160 38.07 0.38 -5.85
C ILE A 160 37.39 -0.53 -4.82
N GLU A 161 38.12 -1.46 -4.20
CA GLU A 161 37.60 -2.30 -3.11
C GLU A 161 37.21 -1.51 -1.86
N GLU A 162 37.91 -0.41 -1.56
CA GLU A 162 37.55 0.52 -0.48
C GLU A 162 36.28 1.30 -0.84
N PHE A 163 36.22 1.92 -2.02
CA PHE A 163 35.02 2.64 -2.48
C PHE A 163 33.76 1.77 -2.60
N THR A 164 33.90 0.50 -2.97
CA THR A 164 32.75 -0.43 -3.01
C THR A 164 32.23 -0.78 -1.62
N LYS A 165 33.12 -0.92 -0.61
CA LYS A 165 32.71 -1.09 0.80
C LYS A 165 31.99 0.14 1.34
N ASP A 166 32.48 1.32 1.01
CA ASP A 166 31.83 2.59 1.40
C ASP A 166 30.47 2.77 0.71
N LEU A 167 30.35 2.40 -0.57
CA LEU A 167 29.09 2.38 -1.31
C LEU A 167 28.07 1.44 -0.66
N ASP A 168 28.49 0.22 -0.30
CA ASP A 168 27.63 -0.76 0.38
C ASP A 168 27.19 -0.27 1.77
N ALA A 169 28.09 0.37 2.53
CA ALA A 169 27.76 0.97 3.82
C ALA A 169 26.75 2.13 3.66
N ALA A 170 26.96 3.01 2.68
CA ALA A 170 26.03 4.10 2.36
C ALA A 170 24.65 3.58 1.92
N ASN A 171 24.60 2.52 1.11
CA ASN A 171 23.35 1.88 0.67
C ASN A 171 22.59 1.24 1.85
N ARG A 172 23.28 0.61 2.81
CA ARG A 172 22.65 0.08 4.04
C ARG A 172 22.07 1.21 4.88
N ASN A 173 22.84 2.27 5.14
CA ASN A 173 22.39 3.44 5.89
C ASN A 173 21.19 4.13 5.22
N LEU A 174 21.18 4.21 3.89
CA LEU A 174 20.04 4.72 3.11
C LEU A 174 18.81 3.82 3.27
N HIS A 175 18.97 2.50 3.22
CA HIS A 175 17.88 1.56 3.41
C HIS A 175 17.28 1.63 4.82
N GLU A 176 18.11 1.68 5.86
CA GLU A 176 17.69 1.87 7.25
C GLU A 176 16.96 3.22 7.44
N SER A 177 17.45 4.29 6.81
CA SER A 177 16.79 5.61 6.82
C SER A 177 15.42 5.59 6.14
N VAL A 178 15.28 4.87 5.02
CA VAL A 178 13.98 4.68 4.34
C VAL A 178 13.02 3.86 5.22
N GLN A 179 13.46 2.73 5.79
CA GLN A 179 12.63 1.95 6.71
C GLN A 179 12.18 2.76 7.94
N SER A 180 13.08 3.56 8.52
CA SER A 180 12.79 4.46 9.65
C SER A 180 11.77 5.53 9.26
N LYS A 181 11.91 6.13 8.06
CA LYS A 181 10.93 7.07 7.51
C LYS A 181 9.56 6.43 7.34
N ASP A 182 9.48 5.23 6.78
CA ASP A 182 8.21 4.53 6.56
C ASP A 182 7.55 4.14 7.88
N TYR A 183 8.32 3.71 8.89
CA TYR A 183 7.83 3.52 10.26
C TYR A 183 7.24 4.81 10.84
N LEU A 184 7.97 5.93 10.75
CA LEU A 184 7.51 7.23 11.26
C LEU A 184 6.28 7.75 10.50
N LEU A 185 6.13 7.44 9.22
CA LEU A 185 4.96 7.80 8.42
C LEU A 185 3.72 7.02 8.89
N ASN A 186 3.87 5.71 9.14
CA ASN A 186 2.81 4.88 9.71
C ASN A 186 2.42 5.33 11.14
N GLU A 187 3.39 5.74 11.96
CA GLU A 187 3.12 6.31 13.29
C GLU A 187 2.38 7.65 13.18
N LEU A 188 2.75 8.52 12.23
CA LEU A 188 2.06 9.78 11.96
C LEU A 188 0.60 9.54 11.53
N ASP A 189 0.34 8.62 10.60
CA ASP A 189 -1.02 8.27 10.16
C ASP A 189 -1.88 7.72 11.31
N ALA A 190 -1.28 6.94 12.22
CA ALA A 190 -1.96 6.48 13.43
C ALA A 190 -2.27 7.65 14.39
N LYS A 191 -1.40 8.66 14.48
CA LYS A 191 -1.63 9.87 15.29
C LYS A 191 -2.69 10.80 14.68
N VAL A 192 -2.73 10.94 13.35
CA VAL A 192 -3.79 11.70 12.66
C VAL A 192 -5.16 11.08 12.97
N LYS A 193 -5.31 9.75 12.82
CA LYS A 193 -6.56 9.06 13.20
C LYS A 193 -6.95 9.24 14.66
N GLN A 194 -5.98 9.25 15.59
CA GLN A 194 -6.24 9.53 17.01
C GLN A 194 -6.72 10.98 17.23
N ILE A 195 -6.23 11.95 16.45
CA ILE A 195 -6.70 13.33 16.50
C ILE A 195 -8.13 13.43 15.97
N ASP A 196 -8.43 12.82 14.81
CA ASP A 196 -9.77 12.80 14.23
C ASP A 196 -10.80 12.19 15.20
N GLU A 197 -10.48 11.04 15.82
CA GLU A 197 -11.33 10.41 16.84
C GLU A 197 -11.55 11.29 18.08
N LEU A 198 -10.54 12.06 18.50
CA LEU A 198 -10.64 12.98 19.64
C LEU A 198 -11.46 14.22 19.28
N GLN A 199 -11.36 14.69 18.04
CA GLN A 199 -12.12 15.82 17.53
C GLN A 199 -13.61 15.47 17.41
N VAL A 200 -13.96 14.30 16.89
CA VAL A 200 -15.36 13.79 16.91
C VAL A 200 -15.91 13.71 18.34
N LYS A 201 -15.12 13.20 19.31
CA LYS A 201 -15.52 13.16 20.73
C LYS A 201 -15.66 14.57 21.34
N GLN A 202 -14.85 15.52 20.90
CA GLN A 202 -14.96 16.92 21.32
C GLN A 202 -16.24 17.56 20.78
N ASP A 203 -16.58 17.33 19.51
CA ASP A 203 -17.81 17.81 18.89
C ASP A 203 -19.05 17.19 19.55
N GLU A 204 -19.07 15.88 19.81
CA GLU A 204 -20.13 15.22 20.60
C GLU A 204 -20.30 15.84 22.00
N LEU A 205 -19.20 16.21 22.66
CA LEU A 205 -19.22 16.84 23.98
C LEU A 205 -19.73 18.28 23.89
N TYR A 206 -19.39 19.03 22.83
CA TYR A 206 -19.96 20.36 22.60
C TYR A 206 -21.46 20.30 22.29
N GLU A 207 -21.92 19.31 21.53
CA GLU A 207 -23.35 19.11 21.25
C GLU A 207 -24.10 18.80 22.56
N LYS A 208 -23.61 17.85 23.36
CA LYS A 208 -24.14 17.53 24.70
C LYS A 208 -24.13 18.75 25.63
N LEU A 209 -23.07 19.56 25.59
CA LEU A 209 -22.97 20.78 26.39
C LEU A 209 -23.94 21.85 25.88
N SER A 210 -24.19 21.94 24.58
CA SER A 210 -25.22 22.83 24.01
C SER A 210 -26.61 22.45 24.51
N TYR A 211 -27.00 21.17 24.44
CA TYR A 211 -28.29 20.69 25.00
C TYR A 211 -28.44 20.96 26.50
N LEU A 212 -27.33 20.91 27.26
CA LEU A 212 -27.34 21.25 28.69
C LEU A 212 -27.34 22.76 28.95
N LYS A 213 -26.87 23.57 27.98
CA LYS A 213 -26.81 25.03 28.03
C LYS A 213 -28.10 25.70 27.54
N ASP A 214 -29.11 24.92 27.14
CA ASP A 214 -30.51 25.35 27.08
C ASP A 214 -31.10 25.60 28.49
N GLU A 215 -30.32 26.26 29.37
CA GLU A 215 -30.76 26.86 30.63
C GLU A 215 -31.93 27.80 30.40
N GLU A 216 -32.05 28.40 29.21
CA GLU A 216 -33.16 29.27 28.82
C GLU A 216 -34.49 28.51 28.76
N PHE A 217 -34.51 27.25 28.29
CA PHE A 217 -35.68 26.37 28.35
C PHE A 217 -36.01 25.95 29.79
N LEU A 218 -34.99 25.66 30.60
CA LEU A 218 -35.19 25.35 32.03
C LEU A 218 -35.70 26.57 32.81
N LEU A 219 -35.22 27.78 32.49
CA LEU A 219 -35.68 29.05 33.04
C LEU A 219 -37.11 29.36 32.62
N GLU A 220 -37.46 29.22 31.34
CA GLU A 220 -38.84 29.41 30.86
C GLU A 220 -39.80 28.43 31.54
N LYS A 221 -39.42 27.16 31.64
CA LYS A 221 -40.21 26.13 32.35
C LYS A 221 -40.37 26.47 33.83
N ASN A 222 -39.31 26.94 34.50
CA ASN A 222 -39.36 27.33 35.91
C ASN A 222 -40.21 28.60 36.12
N GLN A 223 -40.14 29.58 35.21
CA GLN A 223 -41.02 30.75 35.21
C GLN A 223 -42.50 30.38 34.98
N ASN A 224 -42.79 29.42 34.10
CA ASN A 224 -44.15 28.94 33.88
C ASN A 224 -44.67 28.18 35.11
N ILE A 225 -43.86 27.33 35.74
CA ILE A 225 -44.21 26.69 37.02
C ILE A 225 -44.45 27.74 38.12
N GLN A 226 -43.66 28.82 38.19
CA GLN A 226 -43.89 29.92 39.12
C GLN A 226 -45.22 30.65 38.87
N LYS A 227 -45.58 30.91 37.60
CA LYS A 227 -46.89 31.48 37.23
C LYS A 227 -48.04 30.53 37.60
N GLU A 228 -47.90 29.24 37.36
CA GLU A 228 -48.88 28.22 37.77
C GLU A 228 -49.06 28.18 39.28
N LEU A 229 -47.95 28.23 40.05
CA LEU A 229 -47.97 28.30 41.51
C LEU A 229 -48.69 29.56 42.02
N GLU A 230 -48.43 30.71 41.42
CA GLU A 230 -49.07 31.97 41.81
C GLU A 230 -50.57 31.96 41.46
N ASN A 231 -50.94 31.47 40.28
CA ASN A 231 -52.33 31.23 39.92
C ASN A 231 -53.01 30.27 40.92
N LEU A 232 -52.33 29.19 41.33
CA LEU A 232 -52.84 28.26 42.34
C LEU A 232 -53.07 28.96 43.69
N LYS A 233 -52.14 29.81 44.17
CA LYS A 233 -52.34 30.61 45.38
C LYS A 233 -53.54 31.54 45.27
N VAL A 234 -53.73 32.22 44.14
CA VAL A 234 -54.90 33.07 43.91
C VAL A 234 -56.19 32.24 43.95
N THR A 235 -56.23 31.07 43.31
CA THR A 235 -57.41 30.19 43.40
C THR A 235 -57.65 29.68 44.83
N TYR A 236 -56.59 29.38 45.59
CA TYR A 236 -56.70 28.95 46.98
C TYR A 236 -57.24 30.05 47.90
N GLU A 237 -56.76 31.29 47.79
CA GLU A 237 -57.31 32.43 48.54
C GLU A 237 -58.74 32.76 48.11
N ASN A 238 -59.09 32.61 46.83
CA ASN A 238 -60.48 32.71 46.37
C ASN A 238 -61.37 31.63 47.03
N ILE A 239 -60.99 30.35 46.98
CA ILE A 239 -61.73 29.25 47.63
C ILE A 239 -61.81 29.47 49.15
N LYS A 240 -60.77 29.99 49.79
CA LYS A 240 -60.73 30.30 51.23
C LYS A 240 -61.66 31.45 51.59
N THR A 241 -61.75 32.51 50.77
CA THR A 241 -62.71 33.60 50.98
C THR A 241 -64.15 33.18 50.66
N GLU A 242 -64.38 32.33 49.67
CA GLU A 242 -65.69 31.71 49.42
C GLU A 242 -66.12 30.80 50.57
N LYS A 243 -65.22 29.96 51.09
CA LYS A 243 -65.46 29.14 52.28
C LYS A 243 -65.80 30.03 53.49
N ALA A 244 -65.12 31.16 53.68
CA ALA A 244 -65.44 32.11 54.75
C ALA A 244 -66.84 32.73 54.56
N LYS A 245 -67.20 33.16 53.34
CA LYS A 245 -68.56 33.64 53.00
C LYS A 245 -69.62 32.58 53.25
N PHE A 246 -69.35 31.32 52.88
CA PHE A 246 -70.27 30.20 53.11
C PHE A 246 -70.41 29.89 54.61
N LEU A 247 -69.33 30.01 55.38
CA LEU A 247 -69.36 29.89 56.84
C LEU A 247 -70.23 30.99 57.46
N THR A 248 -70.07 32.25 57.04
CA THR A 248 -70.93 33.35 57.53
C THR A 248 -72.40 33.16 57.15
N TYR A 249 -72.67 32.64 55.94
CA TYR A 249 -74.03 32.30 55.52
C TYR A 249 -74.65 31.17 56.36
N LEU A 250 -73.87 30.14 56.71
CA LEU A 250 -74.31 29.09 57.63
C LEU A 250 -74.59 29.64 59.02
N THR A 251 -73.71 30.48 59.59
CA THR A 251 -73.96 31.08 60.91
C THR A 251 -75.19 31.99 60.92
N ASP A 252 -75.47 32.72 59.83
CA ASP A 252 -76.71 33.50 59.69
C ASP A 252 -77.95 32.60 59.59
N LYS A 253 -77.84 31.41 58.96
CA LYS A 253 -78.91 30.41 58.90
C LYS A 253 -79.17 29.78 60.26
N ASP A 254 -78.13 29.38 60.99
CA ASP A 254 -78.23 28.81 62.33
C ASP A 254 -78.84 29.81 63.32
N ARG A 255 -78.44 31.10 63.25
CA ARG A 255 -79.06 32.17 64.02
C ARG A 255 -80.56 32.29 63.71
N LYS A 256 -80.94 32.17 62.44
CA LYS A 256 -82.34 32.25 62.00
C LYS A 256 -83.15 31.00 62.36
N ILE A 257 -82.51 29.84 62.52
CA ILE A 257 -83.13 28.64 63.10
C ILE A 257 -83.40 28.87 64.59
N GLN A 258 -82.44 29.39 65.36
CA GLN A 258 -82.63 29.73 66.78
C GLN A 258 -83.73 30.79 67.00
N GLU A 259 -83.82 31.80 66.13
CA GLU A 259 -84.92 32.79 66.11
C GLU A 259 -86.29 32.13 65.85
N LEU A 260 -86.35 31.04 65.06
CA LEU A 260 -87.58 30.29 64.81
C LEU A 260 -87.92 29.32 65.96
N GLU A 261 -86.93 28.66 66.55
CA GLU A 261 -87.11 27.76 67.69
C GLU A 261 -87.64 28.50 68.93
N THR A 262 -87.05 29.67 69.24
CA THR A 262 -87.54 30.54 70.33
C THR A 262 -88.95 31.06 70.06
N LYS A 263 -89.31 31.33 68.79
CA LYS A 263 -90.67 31.70 68.39
C LYS A 263 -91.67 30.54 68.42
N ASN A 264 -91.20 29.30 68.24
CA ASN A 264 -92.03 28.10 68.37
C ASN A 264 -92.30 27.77 69.84
N GLN A 265 -91.29 27.94 70.71
CA GLN A 265 -91.43 27.78 72.16
C GLN A 265 -92.38 28.80 72.82
N SER A 266 -92.56 30.00 72.24
CA SER A 266 -93.53 30.98 72.72
C SER A 266 -94.96 30.72 72.23
N LEU A 267 -95.15 29.99 71.12
CA LEU A 267 -96.47 29.56 70.64
C LEU A 267 -97.06 28.40 71.46
N ILE A 268 -96.22 27.56 72.07
CA ILE A 268 -96.65 26.39 72.86
C ILE A 268 -97.21 26.77 74.26
N LYS A 269 -97.17 28.05 74.66
CA LYS A 269 -97.54 28.51 76.02
C LYS A 269 -98.89 29.24 76.13
N ASN A 270 -99.78 29.14 75.14
CA ASN A 270 -101.08 29.82 75.14
C ASN A 270 -102.29 28.88 75.38
N GLU A 271 -102.93 29.06 76.54
CA GLU A 271 -104.35 28.93 76.95
C GLU A 271 -105.34 27.85 76.42
N ASP A 272 -105.11 27.15 75.30
CA ASP A 272 -106.16 26.29 74.70
C ASP A 272 -106.25 24.86 75.28
N VAL A 273 -105.25 24.42 76.06
CA VAL A 273 -105.19 23.03 76.58
C VAL A 273 -106.13 22.80 77.78
N GLU A 274 -106.40 23.80 78.61
CA GLU A 274 -107.24 23.63 79.81
C GLU A 274 -108.75 23.58 79.47
N LYS A 275 -109.21 24.28 78.43
CA LYS A 275 -110.60 24.18 77.95
C LYS A 275 -110.89 22.80 77.38
N LEU A 276 -109.99 22.25 76.56
CA LEU A 276 -110.17 20.96 75.89
C LEU A 276 -110.36 19.80 76.90
N ASN A 277 -109.63 19.81 78.02
CA ASN A 277 -109.77 18.80 79.08
C ASN A 277 -111.12 18.88 79.83
N SER A 278 -111.79 20.04 79.84
CA SER A 278 -113.12 20.18 80.44
C SER A 278 -114.23 19.60 79.54
N GLU A 279 -114.12 19.77 78.22
CA GLU A 279 -115.09 19.23 77.25
C GLU A 279 -114.99 17.70 77.11
N ILE A 280 -113.77 17.14 77.13
CA ILE A 280 -113.55 15.69 77.09
C ILE A 280 -114.32 14.98 78.22
N LYS A 281 -114.34 15.56 79.42
CA LYS A 281 -115.05 14.97 80.57
C LYS A 281 -116.58 14.91 80.37
N VAL A 282 -117.16 15.95 79.74
CA VAL A 282 -118.59 15.99 79.40
C VAL A 282 -118.95 14.97 78.32
N PHE A 283 -118.05 14.72 77.36
CA PHE A 283 -118.25 13.65 76.37
C PHE A 283 -118.12 12.25 76.98
N GLN A 284 -117.23 12.05 77.95
CA GLN A 284 -117.07 10.78 78.67
C GLN A 284 -118.37 10.34 79.35
N ASP A 285 -119.02 11.25 80.09
CA ASP A 285 -120.29 10.98 80.79
C ASP A 285 -121.44 10.67 79.82
N LYS A 286 -121.42 11.29 78.63
CA LYS A 286 -122.41 11.07 77.57
C LYS A 286 -122.25 9.73 76.85
N ILE A 287 -121.03 9.21 76.74
CA ILE A 287 -120.74 7.87 76.20
C ILE A 287 -121.28 6.79 77.14
N ASN A 288 -121.04 6.92 78.45
CA ASN A 288 -121.54 5.97 79.45
C ASN A 288 -123.07 5.82 79.42
N LEU A 289 -123.79 6.92 79.19
CA LEU A 289 -125.25 6.92 79.07
C LEU A 289 -125.74 6.18 77.81
N LEU A 290 -125.06 6.37 76.68
CA LEU A 290 -125.36 5.69 75.41
C LEU A 290 -125.00 4.19 75.42
N GLU A 291 -123.99 3.77 76.17
CA GLU A 291 -123.72 2.33 76.38
C GLU A 291 -124.82 1.66 77.21
N GLN A 292 -125.42 2.40 78.14
CA GLN A 292 -126.56 1.91 78.93
C GLN A 292 -127.80 1.70 78.05
N GLU A 293 -128.13 2.64 77.15
CA GLU A 293 -129.21 2.50 76.15
C GLU A 293 -128.93 1.38 75.12
N LYS A 294 -127.67 1.21 74.69
CA LYS A 294 -127.27 0.11 73.80
C LYS A 294 -127.50 -1.27 74.44
N SER A 295 -127.39 -1.37 75.78
CA SER A 295 -127.60 -2.63 76.49
C SER A 295 -129.07 -3.08 76.52
N SER A 296 -130.03 -2.15 76.63
CA SER A 296 -131.47 -2.48 76.59
C SER A 296 -131.93 -2.80 75.17
N LEU A 297 -131.44 -2.08 74.16
CA LEU A 297 -131.79 -2.33 72.76
C LEU A 297 -131.36 -3.74 72.28
N ASN A 298 -130.26 -4.28 72.82
CA ASN A 298 -129.83 -5.66 72.56
C ASN A 298 -130.78 -6.72 73.14
N GLN A 299 -131.51 -6.43 74.24
CA GLN A 299 -132.50 -7.36 74.79
C GLN A 299 -133.78 -7.42 73.93
N ASP A 300 -134.14 -6.32 73.26
CA ASP A 300 -135.27 -6.32 72.34
C ASP A 300 -134.93 -6.92 70.96
N LEU A 301 -133.69 -6.78 70.48
CA LEU A 301 -133.19 -7.49 69.30
C LEU A 301 -133.27 -9.02 69.45
N GLN A 302 -132.99 -9.56 70.64
CA GLN A 302 -133.12 -10.99 70.91
C GLN A 302 -134.56 -11.54 70.74
N LYS A 303 -135.59 -10.70 70.89
CA LYS A 303 -136.99 -11.07 70.63
C LYS A 303 -137.31 -11.07 69.14
N VAL A 304 -136.65 -10.21 68.36
CA VAL A 304 -136.83 -10.10 66.90
C VAL A 304 -136.23 -11.29 66.16
N ASP A 305 -135.05 -11.78 66.56
CA ASP A 305 -134.43 -12.94 65.88
C ASP A 305 -135.22 -14.25 66.08
N ASN A 306 -136.00 -14.40 67.17
CA ASN A 306 -136.93 -15.53 67.33
C ASN A 306 -138.08 -15.50 66.30
N PHE A 307 -138.66 -14.33 66.02
CA PHE A 307 -139.68 -14.18 64.95
C PHE A 307 -139.12 -14.34 63.54
N LYS A 308 -137.81 -14.10 63.36
CA LYS A 308 -137.10 -14.25 62.09
C LYS A 308 -136.90 -15.71 61.68
N SER A 309 -136.90 -16.63 62.65
CA SER A 309 -136.81 -18.08 62.42
C SER A 309 -138.07 -18.62 61.73
N GLU A 310 -139.27 -18.25 62.20
CA GLU A 310 -140.55 -18.74 61.65
C GLU A 310 -140.87 -18.20 60.24
N ILE A 311 -140.36 -17.01 59.88
CA ILE A 311 -140.56 -16.42 58.56
C ILE A 311 -139.72 -17.12 57.48
N ASN A 312 -138.55 -17.66 57.84
CA ASN A 312 -137.64 -18.31 56.88
C ASN A 312 -138.17 -19.66 56.36
N GLU A 313 -138.96 -20.41 57.12
CA GLU A 313 -139.56 -21.67 56.62
C GLU A 313 -140.58 -21.43 55.48
N LYS A 314 -141.28 -20.29 55.48
CA LYS A 314 -142.31 -19.99 54.44
C LYS A 314 -141.76 -19.30 53.19
N ALA A 315 -140.55 -18.76 53.25
CA ALA A 315 -139.92 -18.09 52.10
C ALA A 315 -139.38 -19.07 51.02
N VAL A 316 -139.19 -20.34 51.37
CA VAL A 316 -138.57 -21.37 50.50
C VAL A 316 -139.46 -21.73 49.30
N VAL A 317 -140.79 -21.65 49.41
CA VAL A 317 -141.73 -22.12 48.36
C VAL A 317 -141.85 -21.16 47.16
N ILE A 318 -141.60 -19.86 47.34
CA ILE A 318 -141.93 -18.83 46.32
C ILE A 318 -140.71 -18.39 45.49
N LYS A 319 -139.48 -18.73 45.92
CA LYS A 319 -138.26 -18.25 45.28
C LYS A 319 -137.45 -19.31 44.53
N ASP A 320 -137.97 -20.52 44.36
CA ASP A 320 -137.33 -21.62 43.61
C ASP A 320 -137.91 -21.85 42.20
N LEU A 321 -138.74 -20.93 41.69
CA LEU A 321 -139.27 -20.95 40.31
C LEU A 321 -138.71 -19.87 39.37
N GLU A 322 -137.91 -18.95 39.90
CA GLU A 322 -137.13 -17.98 39.12
C GLU A 322 -135.65 -18.04 39.55
N THR A 323 -135.14 -19.27 39.71
CA THR A 323 -133.72 -19.64 39.77
C THR A 323 -132.97 -19.00 38.60
N ARG A 324 -132.36 -17.81 38.74
CA ARG A 324 -131.20 -17.41 39.60
C ARG A 324 -129.89 -18.04 39.14
N LEU A 325 -129.35 -17.52 38.04
CA LEU A 325 -128.04 -17.90 37.53
C LEU A 325 -127.30 -16.69 36.92
N GLN A 326 -126.80 -15.81 37.78
CA GLN A 326 -125.74 -14.80 37.53
C GLN A 326 -125.55 -14.09 38.89
N ASN A 327 -124.71 -14.55 39.82
CA ASN A 327 -123.31 -14.97 39.68
C ASN A 327 -122.46 -13.96 38.88
N SER A 328 -121.40 -13.35 39.43
CA SER A 328 -120.87 -13.39 40.81
C SER A 328 -119.58 -12.55 40.92
N ILE A 329 -119.13 -12.27 42.16
CA ILE A 329 -117.70 -12.21 42.57
C ILE A 329 -116.93 -10.92 42.12
N LYS A 330 -116.14 -10.20 42.96
CA LYS A 330 -115.77 -10.30 44.40
C LYS A 330 -115.23 -8.93 44.90
N LYS A 331 -115.45 -8.52 46.18
CA LYS A 331 -114.61 -8.74 47.40
C LYS A 331 -113.17 -8.17 47.30
N GLU A 332 -112.51 -7.68 48.34
CA GLU A 332 -112.84 -7.37 49.75
C GLU A 332 -111.70 -6.47 50.32
N TYR A 333 -111.97 -5.51 51.20
CA TYR A 333 -111.61 -5.48 52.64
C TYR A 333 -110.08 -5.37 52.96
N PHE A 334 -109.69 -4.35 53.75
CA PHE A 334 -109.35 -4.43 55.20
C PHE A 334 -108.00 -5.14 55.47
N ASP A 335 -107.16 -4.72 56.40
CA ASP A 335 -107.34 -3.69 57.45
C ASP A 335 -105.99 -3.21 58.03
N ALA A 336 -106.06 -2.28 58.99
CA ALA A 336 -105.15 -2.14 60.14
C ALA A 336 -103.65 -1.88 59.86
N LEU A 337 -103.20 -0.62 59.97
CA LEU A 337 -102.65 -0.02 61.21
C LEU A 337 -101.16 -0.34 61.53
N LYS A 338 -100.31 0.61 61.14
CA LYS A 338 -99.43 1.38 62.06
C LYS A 338 -98.30 0.60 62.79
N LEU A 339 -97.05 0.84 62.41
CA LEU A 339 -96.06 1.60 63.23
C LEU A 339 -94.66 1.73 62.58
N LYS A 340 -93.88 2.70 63.09
CA LYS A 340 -92.48 3.07 62.79
C LYS A 340 -92.28 3.83 61.46
N LEU A 341 -91.88 5.11 61.43
CA LEU A 341 -90.82 5.89 62.13
C LEU A 341 -89.43 5.68 61.47
N GLU A 342 -88.70 6.80 61.39
CA GLU A 342 -87.32 7.01 60.95
C GLU A 342 -87.04 7.18 59.45
N ASP A 343 -86.87 8.47 59.11
CA ASP A 343 -85.64 9.04 58.54
C ASP A 343 -85.00 8.44 57.29
N SER A 344 -84.90 9.33 56.29
CA SER A 344 -83.69 9.54 55.46
C SER A 344 -83.24 8.36 54.56
N GLU A 345 -82.86 8.54 53.30
CA GLU A 345 -82.24 9.71 52.69
C GLU A 345 -82.18 9.52 51.15
N LYS A 346 -81.70 10.56 50.45
CA LYS A 346 -80.98 10.48 49.16
C LYS A 346 -81.64 9.77 47.96
N LYS A 347 -82.12 10.63 47.05
CA LYS A 347 -81.98 10.45 45.59
C LYS A 347 -80.54 10.01 45.23
N VAL A 348 -80.41 9.02 44.33
CA VAL A 348 -79.49 8.91 43.17
C VAL A 348 -79.58 7.47 42.60
N THR A 349 -79.33 7.32 41.28
CA THR A 349 -79.24 6.05 40.49
C THR A 349 -80.49 5.12 40.48
N GLU A 350 -80.89 4.33 39.46
CA GLU A 350 -80.52 4.07 38.04
C GLU A 350 -81.68 3.25 37.37
N PHE A 351 -81.72 2.73 36.12
CA PHE A 351 -80.81 2.66 34.96
C PHE A 351 -81.64 2.46 33.64
N GLN A 352 -81.50 3.34 32.62
CA GLN A 352 -81.62 3.07 31.15
C GLN A 352 -82.86 2.33 30.55
N PRO A 353 -82.97 2.10 29.20
CA PRO A 353 -82.21 2.63 28.05
C PRO A 353 -83.05 3.34 26.96
N LYS A 354 -82.37 3.93 25.97
CA LYS A 354 -82.86 4.09 24.59
C LYS A 354 -81.69 3.92 23.62
N ASP A 355 -81.96 3.32 22.46
CA ASP A 355 -80.98 2.86 21.48
C ASP A 355 -80.29 3.98 20.70
N ILE A 356 -79.08 3.72 20.17
CA ILE A 356 -78.79 3.53 18.73
C ILE A 356 -77.27 3.62 18.47
N ASP A 357 -76.83 2.76 17.56
CA ASP A 357 -75.50 2.63 16.96
C ASP A 357 -74.72 3.92 16.68
N GLN A 358 -73.45 3.95 17.11
CA GLN A 358 -72.26 4.46 16.39
C GLN A 358 -71.04 4.48 17.34
N ASN A 359 -70.38 3.34 17.61
CA ASN A 359 -69.07 3.36 18.30
C ASN A 359 -68.19 2.10 18.22
N SER A 360 -68.32 1.25 17.19
CA SER A 360 -67.44 0.10 17.00
C SER A 360 -66.03 0.47 16.51
N ALA A 361 -65.87 1.57 15.78
CA ALA A 361 -64.58 1.98 15.20
C ALA A 361 -63.58 2.55 16.24
N ILE A 362 -64.07 3.19 17.30
CA ILE A 362 -63.21 3.82 18.32
C ILE A 362 -62.55 2.79 19.24
N ILE A 363 -63.17 1.62 19.42
CA ILE A 363 -62.69 0.56 20.33
C ILE A 363 -61.44 -0.14 19.77
N ASP A 364 -61.38 -0.43 18.47
CA ASP A 364 -60.20 -1.08 17.86
C ASP A 364 -58.97 -0.16 17.80
N GLU A 365 -59.18 1.15 17.66
CA GLU A 365 -58.10 2.13 17.69
C GLU A 365 -57.58 2.38 19.12
N LEU A 366 -58.47 2.35 20.13
CA LEU A 366 -58.08 2.36 21.54
C LEU A 366 -57.31 1.10 21.95
N ASN A 367 -57.72 -0.09 21.50
CA ASN A 367 -57.01 -1.33 21.80
C ASN A 367 -55.59 -1.33 21.22
N LYS A 368 -55.39 -0.93 19.96
CA LYS A 368 -54.05 -0.76 19.36
C LYS A 368 -53.18 0.30 20.06
N LYS A 369 -53.78 1.30 20.70
CA LYS A 369 -53.05 2.33 21.46
C LYS A 369 -52.67 1.84 22.86
N ASN A 370 -53.54 1.07 23.50
CA ASN A 370 -53.30 0.46 24.81
C ASN A 370 -52.21 -0.64 24.75
N GLU A 371 -52.21 -1.44 23.69
CA GLU A 371 -51.20 -2.48 23.45
C GLU A 371 -49.79 -1.88 23.23
N LYS A 372 -49.71 -0.73 22.53
CA LYS A 372 -48.47 0.06 22.41
C LYS A 372 -48.04 0.70 23.74
N GLN A 373 -48.98 1.12 24.59
CA GLN A 373 -48.65 1.60 25.94
C GLN A 373 -48.12 0.47 26.83
N HIS A 374 -48.68 -0.74 26.75
CA HIS A 374 -48.13 -1.88 27.50
C HIS A 374 -46.72 -2.26 27.05
N GLN A 375 -46.43 -2.29 25.74
CA GLN A 375 -45.07 -2.53 25.23
C GLN A 375 -44.08 -1.44 25.65
N LEU A 376 -44.52 -0.18 25.81
CA LEU A 376 -43.68 0.90 26.33
C LEU A 376 -43.42 0.78 27.84
N ILE A 377 -44.45 0.40 28.61
CA ILE A 377 -44.34 0.16 30.06
C ILE A 377 -43.45 -1.06 30.37
N GLU A 378 -43.48 -2.08 29.52
CA GLU A 378 -42.64 -3.28 29.67
C GLU A 378 -41.17 -3.00 29.31
N LYS A 379 -40.91 -2.21 28.25
CA LYS A 379 -39.56 -1.68 27.98
C LYS A 379 -39.03 -0.83 29.14
N LEU A 380 -39.82 0.12 29.66
CA LEU A 380 -39.44 0.95 30.80
C LEU A 380 -39.20 0.13 32.08
N LYS A 381 -39.91 -0.98 32.30
CA LYS A 381 -39.61 -1.93 33.40
C LYS A 381 -38.29 -2.67 33.18
N SER A 382 -37.96 -3.05 31.95
CA SER A 382 -36.69 -3.72 31.64
C SER A 382 -35.49 -2.78 31.84
N GLU A 383 -35.63 -1.49 31.53
CA GLU A 383 -34.56 -0.49 31.75
C GLU A 383 -34.42 -0.14 33.24
N LYS A 384 -35.53 -0.04 34.01
CA LYS A 384 -35.47 0.21 35.46
C LYS A 384 -34.77 -0.89 36.28
N SER A 385 -34.64 -2.11 35.74
CA SER A 385 -33.86 -3.18 36.39
C SER A 385 -32.34 -3.01 36.28
N LYS A 386 -31.84 -2.02 35.52
CA LYS A 386 -30.39 -1.73 35.37
C LYS A 386 -29.90 -0.55 36.21
N GLU A 387 -30.78 0.22 36.86
CA GLU A 387 -30.41 1.43 37.61
C GLU A 387 -30.39 1.29 39.14
N GLN A 388 -30.78 0.14 39.72
CA GLN A 388 -30.61 -0.13 41.16
C GLN A 388 -29.17 -0.59 41.51
N LYS A 389 -28.19 0.26 41.20
CA LYS A 389 -26.80 0.18 41.70
C LYS A 389 -26.17 1.53 42.06
N PHE A 390 -26.98 2.57 42.29
CA PHE A 390 -26.52 3.89 42.75
C PHE A 390 -27.24 4.35 44.01
N GLU A 391 -26.99 3.65 45.12
CA GLU A 391 -27.34 4.12 46.47
C GLU A 391 -26.35 3.50 47.49
N ASN A 392 -25.08 3.90 47.38
CA ASN A 392 -24.02 3.83 48.41
C ASN A 392 -22.68 4.30 47.81
N ILE A 393 -22.57 5.61 47.52
CA ILE A 393 -21.30 6.25 47.15
C ILE A 393 -20.98 7.28 48.23
N THR A 394 -20.06 6.91 49.10
CA THR A 394 -19.52 7.78 50.16
C THR A 394 -18.52 8.76 49.56
N ASP A 395 -18.49 10.01 50.04
CA ASP A 395 -17.63 11.10 49.53
C ASP A 395 -16.15 10.72 49.34
N GLN A 396 -15.64 9.80 50.16
CA GLN A 396 -14.28 9.26 50.07
C GLN A 396 -13.95 8.70 48.67
N THR A 397 -14.90 8.01 48.03
CA THR A 397 -14.68 7.36 46.72
C THR A 397 -14.64 8.35 45.56
N LEU A 398 -15.40 9.45 45.65
CA LEU A 398 -15.29 10.58 44.71
C LEU A 398 -13.97 11.33 44.88
N LEU A 399 -13.48 11.46 46.12
CA LEU A 399 -12.20 12.09 46.42
C LEU A 399 -11.03 11.27 45.85
N ASP A 400 -11.05 9.95 46.04
CA ASP A 400 -10.04 9.03 45.50
C ASP A 400 -10.05 9.02 43.95
N GLU A 401 -11.22 9.10 43.32
CA GLU A 401 -11.33 9.19 41.87
C GLU A 401 -10.81 10.54 41.32
N TYR A 402 -11.02 11.64 42.06
CA TYR A 402 -10.45 12.96 41.73
C TYR A 402 -8.93 12.99 41.94
N GLU A 403 -8.41 12.39 43.00
CA GLU A 403 -6.96 12.20 43.18
C GLU A 403 -6.35 11.36 42.06
N ALA A 404 -7.02 10.27 41.65
CA ALA A 404 -6.58 9.43 40.54
C ALA A 404 -6.58 10.20 39.20
N LYS A 405 -7.61 11.02 38.94
CA LYS A 405 -7.66 11.91 37.77
C LYS A 405 -6.58 12.99 37.82
N SER A 406 -6.32 13.61 38.98
CA SER A 406 -5.25 14.60 39.18
C SER A 406 -3.85 13.99 38.98
N LYS A 407 -3.60 12.78 39.52
CA LYS A 407 -2.35 12.03 39.30
C LYS A 407 -2.17 11.62 37.83
N LYS A 408 -3.24 11.26 37.12
CA LYS A 408 -3.21 11.06 35.65
C LYS A 408 -2.88 12.35 34.91
N PHE A 409 -3.48 13.48 35.28
CA PHE A 409 -3.23 14.78 34.65
C PHE A 409 -1.76 15.22 34.82
N LYS A 410 -1.20 15.10 36.03
CA LYS A 410 0.23 15.37 36.27
C LYS A 410 1.17 14.47 35.48
N ARG A 411 0.82 13.19 35.27
CA ARG A 411 1.59 12.30 34.37
C ARG A 411 1.49 12.74 32.91
N LEU A 412 0.32 13.19 32.47
CA LEU A 412 0.08 13.63 31.10
C LEU A 412 0.82 14.95 30.79
N ASP A 413 0.83 15.88 31.75
CA ASP A 413 1.61 17.12 31.71
C ASP A 413 3.12 16.85 31.72
N SER A 414 3.59 15.89 32.53
CA SER A 414 4.98 15.41 32.47
C SER A 414 5.34 14.78 31.13
N LEU A 415 4.43 14.02 30.51
CA LEU A 415 4.64 13.43 29.19
C LEU A 415 4.66 14.50 28.09
N TYR A 416 3.80 15.52 28.19
CA TYR A 416 3.74 16.64 27.28
C TYR A 416 5.04 17.45 27.30
N ASN A 417 5.57 17.75 28.49
CA ASN A 417 6.86 18.42 28.61
C ASN A 417 8.01 17.58 28.04
N GLN A 418 8.06 16.26 28.31
CA GLN A 418 9.05 15.36 27.67
C GLN A 418 8.93 15.33 26.14
N LEU A 419 7.71 15.34 25.60
CA LEU A 419 7.49 15.36 24.15
C LEU A 419 7.90 16.70 23.53
N LYS A 420 7.67 17.81 24.26
CA LYS A 420 8.11 19.16 23.87
C LYS A 420 9.63 19.27 23.85
N ASP A 421 10.31 18.80 24.90
CA ASP A 421 11.78 18.77 24.99
C ASP A 421 12.37 17.94 23.84
N GLN A 422 11.79 16.75 23.55
CA GLN A 422 12.18 15.94 22.39
C GLN A 422 11.95 16.63 21.04
N PHE A 423 10.92 17.49 20.92
CA PHE A 423 10.68 18.27 19.71
C PHE A 423 11.69 19.41 19.54
N GLU A 424 12.07 20.08 20.63
CA GLU A 424 13.10 21.12 20.63
C GLU A 424 14.49 20.52 20.30
N ASP A 425 14.87 19.40 20.95
CA ASP A 425 16.09 18.65 20.62
C ASP A 425 16.11 18.20 19.15
N LYS A 426 15.02 17.62 18.64
CA LYS A 426 14.92 17.20 17.23
C LYS A 426 14.98 18.39 16.27
N GLN A 427 14.39 19.54 16.60
CA GLN A 427 14.56 20.75 15.79
C GLN A 427 16.02 21.21 15.76
N LEU A 428 16.70 21.18 16.90
CA LEU A 428 18.09 21.63 17.04
C LEU A 428 19.04 20.71 16.25
N VAL A 429 18.85 19.39 16.35
CA VAL A 429 19.54 18.40 15.51
C VAL A 429 19.25 18.64 14.03
N LEU A 430 17.98 18.79 13.63
CA LEU A 430 17.59 19.03 12.23
C LEU A 430 18.23 20.30 11.67
N HIS A 431 18.30 21.38 12.47
CA HIS A 431 18.95 22.62 12.08
C HIS A 431 20.46 22.43 11.89
N LYS A 432 21.11 21.68 12.78
CA LYS A 432 22.53 21.34 12.67
C LYS A 432 22.80 20.48 11.43
N THR A 433 22.01 19.43 11.18
CA THR A 433 22.15 18.58 9.99
C THR A 433 21.91 19.36 8.70
N ARG A 434 20.98 20.34 8.69
CA ARG A 434 20.79 21.25 7.54
C ARG A 434 22.03 22.13 7.29
N GLN A 435 22.67 22.62 8.35
CA GLN A 435 23.91 23.38 8.23
C GLN A 435 25.08 22.52 7.73
N GLU A 436 25.26 21.33 8.30
CA GLU A 436 26.28 20.35 7.86
C GLU A 436 26.07 19.94 6.39
N LEU A 437 24.82 19.69 5.96
CA LEU A 437 24.47 19.44 4.55
C LEU A 437 24.79 20.63 3.64
N PHE A 438 24.56 21.85 4.10
CA PHE A 438 24.87 23.05 3.34
C PHE A 438 26.38 23.22 3.15
N GLU A 439 27.17 23.05 4.21
CA GLU A 439 28.63 23.08 4.16
C GLU A 439 29.22 21.98 3.25
N VAL A 440 28.68 20.75 3.31
CA VAL A 440 29.09 19.66 2.42
C VAL A 440 28.74 19.97 0.97
N ASN A 441 27.56 20.52 0.69
CA ASN A 441 27.15 20.91 -0.65
C ASN A 441 27.99 22.07 -1.20
N GLU A 442 28.36 23.04 -0.36
CA GLU A 442 29.26 24.13 -0.73
C GLU A 442 30.67 23.61 -1.06
N LYS A 443 31.24 22.74 -0.21
CA LYS A 443 32.53 22.07 -0.47
C LYS A 443 32.51 21.24 -1.76
N LEU A 444 31.43 20.49 -2.00
CA LEU A 444 31.25 19.70 -3.22
C LEU A 444 31.14 20.60 -4.46
N THR A 445 30.44 21.73 -4.34
CA THR A 445 30.35 22.74 -5.41
C THR A 445 31.69 23.42 -5.68
N ALA A 446 32.48 23.71 -4.64
CA ALA A 446 33.83 24.25 -4.78
C ALA A 446 34.75 23.25 -5.50
N TYR A 447 34.75 21.98 -5.07
CA TYR A 447 35.54 20.91 -5.70
C TYR A 447 35.15 20.66 -7.17
N GLN A 448 33.85 20.77 -7.51
CA GLN A 448 33.39 20.73 -8.89
C GLN A 448 33.84 21.94 -9.73
N ARG A 449 34.05 23.11 -9.10
CA ARG A 449 34.59 24.30 -9.78
C ARG A 449 36.09 24.17 -10.01
N GLU A 450 36.85 23.69 -9.02
CA GLU A 450 38.29 23.41 -9.13
C GLU A 450 38.55 22.37 -10.22
N LYS A 451 37.87 21.21 -10.17
CA LYS A 451 37.97 20.18 -11.22
C LYS A 451 37.60 20.70 -12.62
N LYS A 452 36.76 21.74 -12.73
CA LYS A 452 36.44 22.41 -14.01
C LYS A 452 37.41 23.53 -14.38
N SER A 453 38.14 24.13 -13.44
CA SER A 453 39.23 25.08 -13.74
C SER A 453 40.49 24.36 -14.19
N ASP A 454 40.80 23.21 -13.61
CA ASP A 454 41.97 22.38 -13.98
C ASP A 454 41.89 21.93 -15.46
N CYS A 455 40.68 21.81 -16.01
CA CYS A 455 40.47 21.54 -17.43
C CYS A 455 40.85 22.68 -18.40
N LYS A 456 41.22 23.87 -17.92
CA LYS A 456 41.58 25.00 -18.79
C LYS A 456 43.00 24.89 -19.35
N ASP A 457 43.90 24.30 -18.58
CA ASP A 457 45.33 24.21 -18.89
C ASP A 457 45.69 23.02 -19.80
N PHE A 458 44.71 22.17 -20.15
CA PHE A 458 44.89 21.13 -21.16
C PHE A 458 45.38 21.73 -22.48
N THR A 459 46.43 21.13 -23.04
CA THR A 459 46.90 21.41 -24.40
C THR A 459 45.83 21.04 -25.42
N ASP A 460 45.89 21.60 -26.64
CA ASP A 460 44.87 21.36 -27.66
C ASP A 460 44.73 19.87 -28.03
N ASN A 461 45.81 19.10 -27.90
CA ASN A 461 45.80 17.64 -28.06
C ASN A 461 45.03 16.92 -26.95
N GLU A 462 45.17 17.36 -25.69
CA GLU A 462 44.42 16.80 -24.56
C GLU A 462 42.94 17.18 -24.64
N LYS A 463 42.62 18.37 -25.13
CA LYS A 463 41.23 18.80 -25.43
C LYS A 463 40.61 17.98 -26.57
N ALA A 464 41.40 17.62 -27.59
CA ALA A 464 40.96 16.70 -28.65
C ALA A 464 40.71 15.28 -28.09
N LEU A 465 41.65 14.74 -27.31
CA LEU A 465 41.51 13.43 -26.67
C LEU A 465 40.32 13.36 -25.69
N LEU A 466 40.04 14.43 -24.94
CA LEU A 466 38.85 14.53 -24.10
C LEU A 466 37.56 14.51 -24.92
N LYS A 467 37.53 15.21 -26.06
CA LYS A 467 36.38 15.22 -26.95
C LYS A 467 36.14 13.85 -27.61
N ASP A 468 37.22 13.17 -27.99
CA ASP A 468 37.16 11.80 -28.53
C ASP A 468 36.73 10.80 -27.44
N LEU A 469 37.17 10.98 -26.19
CA LEU A 469 36.77 10.16 -25.04
C LEU A 469 35.30 10.39 -24.68
N ASP A 470 34.81 11.64 -24.68
CA ASP A 470 33.40 11.97 -24.53
C ASP A 470 32.57 11.31 -25.65
N HIS A 471 33.04 11.37 -26.90
CA HIS A 471 32.38 10.75 -28.05
C HIS A 471 32.29 9.22 -27.90
N ILE A 472 33.40 8.56 -27.54
CA ILE A 472 33.44 7.10 -27.27
C ILE A 472 32.55 6.74 -26.08
N SER A 473 32.47 7.57 -25.04
CA SER A 473 31.57 7.34 -23.90
C SER A 473 30.10 7.41 -24.31
N GLY A 474 29.76 8.30 -25.25
CA GLY A 474 28.44 8.39 -25.86
C GLY A 474 28.10 7.15 -26.67
N GLU A 475 29.00 6.71 -27.56
CA GLU A 475 28.81 5.46 -28.31
C GLU A 475 28.64 4.25 -27.40
N LEU A 476 29.45 4.14 -26.34
CA LEU A 476 29.36 3.07 -25.35
C LEU A 476 28.00 3.09 -24.61
N SER A 477 27.45 4.27 -24.32
CA SER A 477 26.09 4.39 -23.77
C SER A 477 25.05 3.87 -24.76
N THR A 478 25.12 4.23 -26.03
CA THR A 478 24.21 3.74 -27.08
C THR A 478 24.28 2.22 -27.22
N TYR A 479 25.49 1.63 -27.30
CA TYR A 479 25.65 0.17 -27.34
C TYR A 479 25.12 -0.52 -26.08
N LYS A 480 25.17 0.13 -24.92
CA LYS A 480 24.62 -0.40 -23.67
C LYS A 480 23.09 -0.43 -23.71
N GLU A 481 22.45 0.61 -24.22
CA GLU A 481 20.99 0.64 -24.46
C GLU A 481 20.57 -0.40 -25.50
N GLU A 482 21.29 -0.52 -26.63
CA GLU A 482 21.04 -1.57 -27.63
C GLU A 482 21.15 -2.98 -27.02
N ASN A 483 22.15 -3.24 -26.19
CA ASN A 483 22.33 -4.53 -25.53
C ASN A 483 21.20 -4.81 -24.51
N GLN A 484 20.72 -3.80 -23.78
CA GLN A 484 19.53 -3.93 -22.93
C GLN A 484 18.25 -4.22 -23.74
N ASN A 485 18.06 -3.54 -24.88
CA ASN A 485 16.94 -3.79 -25.79
C ASN A 485 16.98 -5.21 -26.38
N LEU A 486 18.17 -5.70 -26.76
CA LEU A 486 18.36 -7.08 -27.21
C LEU A 486 18.10 -8.10 -26.10
N GLN A 487 18.50 -7.83 -24.85
CA GLN A 487 18.18 -8.68 -23.71
C GLN A 487 16.68 -8.73 -23.41
N SER A 488 15.97 -7.59 -23.53
CA SER A 488 14.50 -7.56 -23.45
C SER A 488 13.88 -8.43 -24.54
N LEU A 489 14.29 -8.26 -25.80
CA LEU A 489 13.77 -9.02 -26.94
C LEU A 489 14.01 -10.54 -26.80
N ILE A 490 15.18 -10.95 -26.29
CA ILE A 490 15.49 -12.34 -25.99
C ILE A 490 14.56 -12.88 -24.90
N THR A 491 14.28 -12.08 -23.87
CA THR A 491 13.36 -12.45 -22.77
C THR A 491 11.94 -12.64 -23.30
N ASP A 492 11.43 -11.70 -24.10
CA ASP A 492 10.11 -11.77 -24.73
C ASP A 492 9.96 -13.01 -25.64
N LEU A 493 11.00 -13.33 -26.41
CA LEU A 493 11.04 -14.52 -27.27
C LEU A 493 11.07 -15.83 -26.45
N LEU A 494 11.78 -15.85 -25.32
CA LEU A 494 11.80 -17.00 -24.41
C LEU A 494 10.45 -17.22 -23.73
N GLU A 495 9.76 -16.14 -23.31
CA GLU A 495 8.41 -16.23 -22.76
C GLU A 495 7.39 -16.70 -23.80
N LYS A 496 7.44 -16.15 -25.02
CA LYS A 496 6.56 -16.56 -26.12
C LYS A 496 6.77 -18.01 -26.56
N ASN A 497 7.99 -18.54 -26.42
CA ASN A 497 8.27 -19.96 -26.66
C ASN A 497 7.71 -20.84 -25.52
N LYS A 498 7.78 -20.39 -24.26
CA LYS A 498 7.14 -21.10 -23.13
C LYS A 498 5.62 -21.17 -23.27
N THR A 499 4.95 -20.09 -23.68
CA THR A 499 3.49 -20.10 -23.87
C THR A 499 3.07 -20.97 -25.05
N SER A 500 3.74 -20.88 -26.20
CA SER A 500 3.42 -21.71 -27.38
C SER A 500 3.66 -23.21 -27.17
N ASN A 501 4.61 -23.60 -26.32
CA ASN A 501 4.78 -25.01 -25.93
C ASN A 501 3.73 -25.48 -24.91
N LYS A 502 3.13 -24.56 -24.14
CA LYS A 502 2.06 -24.89 -23.20
C LYS A 502 0.73 -25.13 -23.92
N GLU A 503 0.36 -24.28 -24.87
CA GLU A 503 -0.84 -24.49 -25.71
C GLU A 503 -0.79 -25.85 -26.44
N LYS A 504 0.38 -26.24 -26.97
CA LYS A 504 0.56 -27.56 -27.62
C LYS A 504 0.47 -28.76 -26.67
N LEU A 505 0.70 -28.55 -25.37
CA LEU A 505 0.53 -29.59 -24.36
C LEU A 505 -0.95 -29.75 -24.01
N ASP A 506 -1.65 -28.64 -23.76
CA ASP A 506 -3.09 -28.64 -23.48
C ASP A 506 -3.91 -29.23 -24.68
N ASP A 507 -3.59 -28.84 -25.93
CA ASP A 507 -4.19 -29.42 -27.16
C ASP A 507 -3.95 -30.94 -27.32
N SER A 508 -2.87 -31.46 -26.72
CA SER A 508 -2.50 -32.88 -26.83
C SER A 508 -3.08 -33.76 -25.72
N GLU A 509 -3.39 -33.18 -24.56
CA GLU A 509 -4.17 -33.87 -23.51
C GLU A 509 -5.66 -33.98 -23.91
N GLU A 510 -6.23 -32.98 -24.57
CA GLU A 510 -7.63 -33.02 -25.01
C GLU A 510 -7.87 -34.11 -26.08
N GLN A 511 -6.92 -34.33 -27.00
CA GLN A 511 -6.97 -35.42 -28.00
C GLN A 511 -6.77 -36.84 -27.43
N LEU A 512 -6.34 -36.98 -26.18
CA LEU A 512 -6.23 -38.27 -25.48
C LEU A 512 -7.47 -38.62 -24.63
N SER A 513 -8.49 -37.75 -24.64
CA SER A 513 -9.71 -37.88 -23.82
C SER A 513 -10.97 -38.33 -24.58
N VAL A 514 -10.84 -38.65 -25.88
CA VAL A 514 -11.91 -39.10 -26.80
C VAL A 514 -11.58 -40.49 -27.37
#